data_AF-A0A8T5RMW4-F1
#
_entry.id   AF-A0A8T5RMW4-F1
#
_cell.length_a   1.000
_cell.length_b   1.000
_cell.length_c   1.000
_cell.angle_alpha   90.00
_cell.angle_beta   90.00
_cell.angle_gamma   90.00
#
_symmetry.space_group_name_H-M   'P 1'
#
loop_
_entity.id
_entity.type
_entity.pdbx_description
1 polymer ?
#
loop_
_entity_poly.entity_id
_entity_poly.type
_entity_poly.pdbx_seq_one_letter_code
_entity_poly.pdbx_strand_id
1 'polypeptide(L)' 'MVIIIKGDSNNKDLEEIPEIKRFFSRIYTVLSKDIRDRLKQLKVSNEKKKKIRRELAFLPKQKQVEYLDEFK' A
#
# COMPACT_ATOMS: atom_id res chain seq x y z
N MET A 1 12.77 -11.96 -2.48
CA MET A 1 13.62 -11.92 -1.28
C MET A 1 12.71 -11.60 -0.10
N VAL A 2 12.37 -12.60 0.71
CA VAL A 2 11.54 -12.42 1.92
C VAL A 2 12.52 -12.36 3.09
N ILE A 3 12.60 -11.22 3.77
CA ILE A 3 13.47 -11.06 4.94
C ILE A 3 12.67 -11.52 6.15
N ILE A 4 13.06 -12.66 6.73
CA ILE A 4 12.51 -13.15 8.00
C ILE A 4 13.38 -12.57 9.11
N ILE A 5 12.81 -11.65 9.90
CA ILE A 5 13.49 -11.05 11.05
C ILE A 5 13.41 -12.07 12.20
N LYS A 6 14.56 -12.69 12.51
CA LYS A 6 14.71 -13.59 13.66
C LYS A 6 14.84 -12.72 14.90
N GLY A 7 13.82 -12.72 15.76
CA GLY A 7 13.75 -11.84 16.93
C GLY A 7 14.81 -12.20 17.96
N ASP A 8 15.76 -11.29 18.16
CA ASP A 8 16.66 -11.29 19.30
C ASP A 8 16.18 -10.20 20.28
N SER A 9 16.17 -10.50 21.57
CA SER A 9 15.49 -9.70 22.58
C SER A 9 16.35 -8.52 23.02
N ASN A 10 16.34 -7.43 22.25
CA ASN A 10 16.84 -6.13 22.68
C ASN A 10 15.75 -5.05 22.55
N ASN A 11 15.34 -4.48 23.69
CA ASN A 11 14.24 -3.52 23.82
C ASN A 11 14.38 -2.22 22.97
N LYS A 12 15.53 -1.98 22.32
CA LYS A 12 15.73 -0.84 21.39
C LYS A 12 15.08 -1.07 20.02
N ASP A 13 14.89 -2.31 19.60
CA ASP A 13 14.36 -2.64 18.27
C ASP A 13 12.86 -2.35 18.14
N LEU A 14 12.15 -2.19 19.28
CA LEU A 14 10.70 -1.94 19.30
C LEU A 14 10.33 -0.49 18.97
N GLU A 15 11.19 0.49 19.24
CA GLU A 15 10.94 1.91 18.91
C GLU A 15 11.10 2.20 17.42
N GLU A 16 11.94 1.45 16.71
CA GLU A 16 12.13 1.59 15.26
C GLU A 16 10.91 1.07 14.47
N ILE A 17 10.18 0.08 14.99
CA ILE A 17 9.01 -0.49 14.31
C ILE A 17 7.91 0.56 14.02
N PRO A 18 7.48 1.40 14.99
CA PRO A 18 6.56 2.51 14.75
C PRO A 18 7.01 3.50 13.67
N GLU A 19 8.30 3.86 13.65
CA GLU A 19 8.86 4.84 12.73
C GLU A 19 8.92 4.29 11.30
N ILE A 20 9.39 3.04 11.17
CA ILE A 20 9.39 2.28 9.92
C ILE A 20 7.96 2.14 9.38
N LYS A 21 6.99 1.82 10.25
CA LYS A 21 5.57 1.76 9.87
C LYS A 21 5.03 3.10 9.41
N ARG A 22 5.37 4.21 10.08
CA ARG A 22 4.97 5.58 9.67
C ARG A 22 5.60 5.97 8.33
N PHE A 23 6.86 5.66 8.14
CA PHE A 23 7.59 5.94 6.91
C PHE A 23 6.98 5.21 5.72
N PHE A 24 6.79 3.89 5.83
CA PHE A 24 6.15 3.10 4.79
C PHE A 24 4.68 3.46 4.64
N SER A 25 3.97 3.83 5.71
CA SER A 25 2.63 4.40 5.58
C SER A 25 2.66 5.69 4.76
N ARG A 26 3.57 6.65 5.00
CA ARG A 26 3.65 7.86 4.17
C ARG A 26 3.95 7.56 2.70
N ILE A 27 4.85 6.63 2.42
CA ILE A 27 5.24 6.28 1.05
C ILE A 27 4.10 5.55 0.33
N TYR A 28 3.50 4.56 0.98
CA TYR A 28 2.53 3.67 0.34
C TYR A 28 1.08 4.17 0.45
N THR A 29 0.76 5.07 1.39
CA THR A 29 -0.62 5.59 1.53
C THR A 29 -0.94 6.65 0.46
N VAL A 30 0.06 7.27 -0.18
CA VAL A 30 -0.15 8.36 -1.14
C VAL A 30 -0.18 7.81 -2.56
N LEU A 31 -1.33 7.29 -2.97
CA LEU A 31 -1.61 7.03 -4.37
C LEU A 31 -1.51 8.34 -5.18
N SER A 32 -0.87 8.26 -6.36
CA SER A 32 -0.83 9.38 -7.30
C SER A 32 -2.25 9.86 -7.66
N LYS A 33 -2.38 11.14 -8.04
CA LYS A 33 -3.68 11.73 -8.38
C LYS A 33 -4.40 10.92 -9.47
N ASP A 34 -3.66 10.52 -10.51
CA ASP A 34 -4.19 9.75 -11.63
C ASP A 34 -4.79 8.41 -11.20
N ILE A 35 -4.08 7.67 -10.34
CA ILE A 35 -4.53 6.37 -9.80
C ILE A 35 -5.77 6.57 -8.91
N ARG A 36 -5.82 7.65 -8.12
CA ARG A 36 -7.01 7.98 -7.32
C ARG A 36 -8.23 8.29 -8.17
N ASP A 37 -8.05 9.02 -9.28
CA ASP A 37 -9.15 9.37 -10.16
C ASP A 37 -9.63 8.17 -10.98
N ARG A 38 -8.72 7.30 -11.45
CA ARG A 38 -9.08 6.00 -12.05
C ARG A 38 -9.87 5.12 -11.07
N LEU A 39 -9.45 5.03 -9.81
CA LEU A 39 -10.16 4.27 -8.77
C LEU A 39 -11.60 4.78 -8.54
N LYS A 40 -11.82 6.11 -8.63
CA LYS A 40 -13.16 6.69 -8.51
C LYS A 40 -14.06 6.29 -9.67
N GLN A 41 -13.51 6.20 -10.87
CA GLN A 41 -14.23 5.83 -12.10
C GLN A 41 -14.66 4.35 -12.14
N LEU A 42 -14.06 3.48 -11.32
CA LEU A 42 -14.48 2.08 -11.24
C LEU A 42 -15.95 1.96 -10.81
N LYS A 43 -16.73 1.16 -11.55
CA LYS A 43 -18.13 0.83 -11.25
C LYS A 43 -18.24 -0.28 -10.19
N VAL A 44 -17.54 -0.12 -9.07
CA VAL A 44 -17.57 -1.05 -7.94
C VAL A 44 -18.04 -0.34 -6.66
N SER A 45 -18.52 -1.09 -5.68
CA SER A 45 -18.98 -0.54 -4.41
C SER A 45 -17.87 0.22 -3.66
N ASN A 46 -18.24 1.19 -2.83
CA ASN A 46 -17.28 1.96 -2.02
C ASN A 46 -16.45 1.08 -1.08
N GLU A 47 -17.04 -0.01 -0.57
CA GLU A 47 -16.36 -1.06 0.18
C GLU A 47 -15.23 -1.72 -0.62
N LYS A 48 -15.52 -2.13 -1.87
CA LYS A 48 -14.51 -2.68 -2.79
C LYS A 48 -13.45 -1.65 -3.14
N LYS A 49 -13.81 -0.38 -3.39
CA LYS A 49 -12.83 0.70 -3.64
C LYS A 49 -11.86 0.88 -2.47
N LYS A 50 -12.32 0.76 -1.22
CA LYS A 50 -11.45 0.81 -0.04
C LYS A 50 -10.45 -0.35 -0.01
N LYS A 51 -10.88 -1.58 -0.35
CA LYS A 51 -9.99 -2.75 -0.43
C LYS A 51 -8.95 -2.57 -1.54
N ILE A 52 -9.40 -2.25 -2.74
CA ILE A 52 -8.53 -1.98 -3.90
C ILE A 52 -7.50 -0.88 -3.57
N ARG A 53 -7.92 0.21 -2.92
CA ARG A 53 -7.00 1.27 -2.48
C ARG A 53 -5.90 0.75 -1.56
N ARG A 54 -6.22 -0.14 -0.62
CA ARG A 54 -5.22 -0.73 0.29
C ARG A 54 -4.27 -1.64 -0.48
N GLU A 55 -4.76 -2.42 -1.43
CA GLU A 55 -3.91 -3.29 -2.24
C GLU A 55 -2.98 -2.46 -3.16
N LEU A 56 -3.52 -1.45 -3.85
CA LEU A 56 -2.75 -0.54 -4.70
C LEU A 56 -1.66 0.21 -3.94
N ALA A 57 -1.92 0.58 -2.68
CA ALA A 57 -0.94 1.26 -1.84
C ALA A 57 0.38 0.47 -1.70
N PHE A 58 0.30 -0.86 -1.65
CA PHE A 58 1.50 -1.72 -1.52
C PHE A 58 2.17 -2.05 -2.85
N LEU A 59 1.58 -1.63 -3.98
CA LEU A 59 2.12 -1.91 -5.30
C LEU A 59 3.02 -0.76 -5.79
N PRO A 60 4.14 -1.05 -6.49
CA PRO A 60 4.87 -0.06 -7.25
C PRO A 60 3.98 0.61 -8.30
N LYS A 61 4.27 1.86 -8.68
CA LYS A 61 3.45 2.67 -9.60
C LYS A 61 3.09 1.94 -10.91
N GLN A 62 4.02 1.19 -11.49
CA GLN A 62 3.77 0.39 -12.71
C GLN A 62 2.69 -0.67 -12.48
N LYS A 63 2.80 -1.43 -11.38
CA LYS A 63 1.80 -2.44 -11.01
C LYS A 63 0.46 -1.86 -10.58
N GLN A 64 0.44 -0.63 -10.05
CA GLN A 64 -0.82 0.07 -9.75
C GLN A 64 -1.64 0.35 -11.02
N VAL A 65 -0.95 0.66 -12.13
CA VAL A 65 -1.58 0.91 -13.44
C VAL A 65 -2.15 -0.40 -13.99
N GLU A 66 -1.33 -1.46 -14.03
CA GLU A 66 -1.73 -2.80 -14.50
C GLU A 66 -2.94 -3.33 -13.74
N TYR A 67 -2.89 -3.29 -12.40
CA TYR A 67 -3.99 -3.74 -11.55
C TYR A 67 -5.30 -3.00 -11.86
N LEU A 68 -5.25 -1.70 -12.15
CA LEU A 68 -6.44 -0.93 -12.52
C LEU A 68 -6.92 -1.17 -13.95
N ASP A 69 -6.04 -1.64 -14.85
CA ASP A 69 -6.43 -2.02 -16.21
C ASP A 69 -7.19 -3.36 -16.24
N GLU A 70 -7.00 -4.24 -15.24
CA GLU A 70 -7.81 -5.47 -15.09
C GLU A 70 -9.30 -5.20 -14.82
N PHE A 71 -9.67 -3.97 -14.45
CA PHE A 71 -11.07 -3.55 -14.20
C PHE A 71 -11.71 -2.79 -15.37
N LYS A 72 -11.03 -2.65 -16.51
CA LYS A 72 -11.65 -2.17 -17.76
C LYS A 72 -12.58 -3.22 -18.33
#